data_AF-A0A1S8TLQ0-F1
#
_entry.id   AF-A0A1S8TLQ0-F1
#
_cell.length_a   1.000
_cell.length_b   1.000
_cell.length_c   1.000
_cell.angle_alpha   90.00
_cell.angle_beta   90.00
_cell.angle_gamma   90.00
#
_symmetry.space_group_name_H-M   'P 1'
#
loop_
_entity.id
_entity.type
_entity.pdbx_description
1 polymer ?
#
loop_
_entity_poly.entity_id
_entity_poly.type
_entity_poly.pdbx_seq_one_letter_code
_entity_poly.pdbx_strand_id
1 'polypeptide(L)'
;MQNKKVVAFIEPPKKIPLFLKIGIYISKKVTKRDLLVPKLLAWYPKVAISSGILESMVAHGKGELNKRILKLVRIQTSLSVSCPFCIDMNSFEYEEDGITKEEMYCLTGKYNINDVHTFNIREKLAIEYTKFISQTPIKVPKEFMEKVKLNFTEREIVILASTVAQVNYWARLIQALGVPPAGFSDKCDI
;
A
#
# COMPACT_ATOMS: atom_id res chain seq x y z
N MET A 1 16.06 -21.36 -24.00
CA MET A 1 15.24 -20.21 -24.45
C MET A 1 15.31 -19.16 -23.35
N GLN A 2 16.10 -18.10 -23.54
CA GLN A 2 16.41 -17.11 -22.50
C GLN A 2 15.22 -16.21 -22.16
N ASN A 3 15.01 -16.02 -20.85
CA ASN A 3 14.14 -15.07 -20.17
C ASN A 3 13.72 -13.84 -20.99
N LYS A 4 12.50 -13.84 -21.54
CA LYS A 4 11.76 -12.57 -21.64
C LYS A 4 11.39 -12.19 -20.21
N LYS A 5 12.16 -11.27 -19.59
CA LYS A 5 11.73 -10.54 -18.39
C LYS A 5 10.26 -10.18 -18.62
N VAL A 6 9.36 -10.57 -17.73
CA VAL A 6 7.98 -10.10 -17.79
C VAL A 6 8.04 -8.59 -17.60
N VAL A 7 8.02 -7.86 -18.71
CA VAL A 7 7.82 -6.42 -18.75
C VAL A 7 6.32 -6.21 -18.59
N ALA A 8 5.93 -5.05 -18.04
CA ALA A 8 4.56 -4.58 -18.05
C ALA A 8 3.86 -4.77 -19.41
N PHE A 9 2.53 -4.71 -19.46
CA PHE A 9 1.77 -4.88 -20.70
C PHE A 9 2.15 -3.87 -21.80
N ILE A 10 2.75 -2.74 -21.40
CA ILE A 10 3.25 -1.69 -22.29
C ILE A 10 4.66 -1.24 -21.87
N GLU A 11 5.43 -0.75 -22.84
CA GLU A 11 6.74 -0.13 -22.62
C GLU A 11 6.59 1.35 -22.23
N PRO A 12 7.54 1.96 -21.47
CA PRO A 12 7.57 3.40 -21.24
C PRO A 12 7.70 4.23 -22.53
N PRO A 13 7.22 5.49 -22.56
CA PRO A 13 7.38 6.34 -23.74
C PRO A 13 8.86 6.69 -23.96
N LYS A 14 9.28 6.74 -25.22
CA LYS A 14 10.66 7.09 -25.61
C LYS A 14 11.07 8.50 -25.16
N LYS A 15 10.11 9.42 -25.08
CA LYS A 15 10.33 10.82 -24.68
C LYS A 15 9.54 11.11 -23.39
N ILE A 16 10.25 11.36 -22.30
CA ILE A 16 9.67 11.76 -21.02
C ILE A 16 9.89 13.27 -20.82
N PRO A 17 8.84 14.05 -20.52
CA PRO A 17 8.97 15.48 -20.18
C PRO A 17 9.95 15.72 -19.02
N LEU A 18 10.69 16.84 -19.07
CA LEU A 18 11.77 17.12 -18.12
C LEU A 18 11.28 17.14 -16.66
N PHE A 19 10.12 17.75 -16.39
CA PHE A 19 9.55 17.81 -15.05
C PHE A 19 9.21 16.41 -14.48
N LEU A 20 8.78 15.47 -15.32
CA LEU A 20 8.54 14.08 -14.88
C LEU A 20 9.84 13.33 -14.63
N LYS A 21 10.92 13.62 -15.38
CA LYS A 21 12.24 13.03 -15.10
C LYS A 21 12.73 13.40 -13.70
N ILE A 22 12.46 14.61 -13.24
CA ILE A 22 12.79 15.05 -11.88
C ILE A 22 11.99 14.23 -10.87
N GLY A 23 10.68 14.08 -11.06
CA GLY A 23 9.84 13.24 -10.19
C GLY A 23 10.29 11.77 -10.14
N ILE A 24 10.63 11.18 -11.29
CA ILE A 24 11.17 9.82 -11.39
C ILE A 24 12.50 9.69 -10.65
N TYR A 25 13.38 10.68 -10.79
CA TYR A 25 14.66 10.73 -10.08
C TYR A 25 14.48 10.79 -8.56
N ILE A 26 13.57 11.65 -8.07
CA ILE A 26 13.23 11.74 -6.64
C ILE A 26 12.67 10.40 -6.15
N SER A 27 11.73 9.81 -6.89
CA SER A 27 11.16 8.49 -6.56
C SER A 27 12.25 7.42 -6.44
N LYS A 28 13.20 7.40 -7.38
CA LYS A 28 14.35 6.48 -7.33
C LYS A 28 15.28 6.73 -6.14
N LYS A 29 15.50 8.00 -5.77
CA LYS A 29 16.30 8.38 -4.61
C LYS A 29 15.65 7.94 -3.29
N VAL A 30 14.35 8.16 -3.15
CA VAL A 30 13.59 7.84 -1.92
C VAL A 30 13.45 6.34 -1.74
N THR A 31 13.05 5.64 -2.81
CA THR A 31 12.80 4.19 -2.74
C THR A 31 14.07 3.35 -2.89
N LYS A 32 15.18 3.96 -3.33
CA LYS A 32 16.42 3.28 -3.74
C LYS A 32 16.20 2.24 -4.86
N ARG A 33 15.07 2.29 -5.57
CA ARG A 33 14.70 1.36 -6.64
C ARG A 33 14.34 2.10 -7.91
N ASP A 34 14.69 1.53 -9.05
CA ASP A 34 14.32 2.09 -10.35
C ASP A 34 12.92 1.62 -10.77
N LEU A 35 11.89 2.29 -10.24
CA LEU A 35 10.50 1.87 -10.42
C LEU A 35 10.02 2.02 -11.88
N LEU A 36 9.33 0.99 -12.36
CA LEU A 36 8.70 1.00 -13.69
C LEU A 36 7.45 1.89 -13.73
N VAL A 37 6.65 1.91 -12.65
CA VAL A 37 5.37 2.62 -12.60
C VAL A 37 5.50 4.10 -12.97
N PRO A 38 6.41 4.91 -12.37
CA PRO A 38 6.55 6.32 -12.72
C PRO A 38 6.93 6.56 -14.20
N LYS A 39 7.66 5.62 -14.81
CA LYS A 39 8.03 5.69 -16.23
C LYS A 39 6.83 5.39 -17.15
N LEU A 40 5.99 4.42 -16.77
CA LEU A 40 4.78 4.10 -17.53
C LEU A 40 3.76 5.24 -17.47
N LEU A 41 3.57 5.87 -16.30
CA LEU A 41 2.65 7.00 -16.17
C LEU A 41 3.05 8.22 -17.00
N ALA A 42 4.29 8.29 -17.49
CA ALA A 42 4.72 9.34 -18.42
C ALA A 42 3.96 9.32 -19.76
N TRP A 43 3.29 8.22 -20.12
CA TRP A 43 2.33 8.20 -21.24
C TRP A 43 1.18 9.20 -21.04
N TYR A 44 0.80 9.48 -19.79
CA TYR A 44 -0.22 10.46 -19.48
C TYR A 44 0.20 11.36 -18.29
N PRO A 45 0.92 12.47 -18.56
CA PRO A 45 1.52 13.31 -17.53
C PRO A 45 0.55 13.83 -16.46
N LYS A 46 -0.71 14.08 -16.82
CA LYS A 46 -1.75 14.51 -15.86
C LYS A 46 -1.97 13.43 -14.79
N VAL A 47 -2.04 12.16 -15.18
CA VAL A 47 -2.14 11.05 -14.23
C VAL A 47 -0.87 10.94 -13.41
N ALA A 48 0.31 10.97 -14.03
CA ALA A 48 1.58 10.94 -13.30
C ALA A 48 1.66 11.99 -12.18
N ILE A 49 1.26 13.24 -12.48
CA ILE A 49 1.21 14.32 -11.49
C ILE A 49 0.16 14.03 -10.41
N SER A 50 -1.08 13.69 -10.79
CA SER A 50 -2.15 13.44 -9.80
C SER A 50 -1.84 12.26 -8.89
N SER A 51 -1.26 11.17 -9.41
CA SER A 51 -0.84 10.02 -8.62
C SER A 51 0.30 10.38 -7.68
N GLY A 52 1.25 11.19 -8.14
CA GLY A 52 2.35 11.70 -7.29
C GLY A 52 1.85 12.61 -6.17
N ILE A 53 0.86 13.46 -6.43
CA ILE A 53 0.21 14.29 -5.40
C ILE A 53 -0.52 13.40 -4.39
N LEU A 54 -1.32 12.43 -4.86
CA LEU A 54 -1.98 11.47 -3.97
C LEU A 54 -0.96 10.72 -3.10
N GLU A 55 0.14 10.25 -3.71
CA GLU A 55 1.22 9.57 -3.00
C GLU A 55 1.89 10.48 -1.96
N SER A 56 2.10 11.76 -2.25
CA SER A 56 2.84 12.65 -1.36
C SER A 56 1.99 13.24 -0.23
N MET A 57 0.67 13.32 -0.41
CA MET A 57 -0.24 14.06 0.50
C MET A 57 -1.03 13.17 1.45
N VAL A 58 -1.17 11.87 1.16
CA VAL A 58 -1.72 10.92 2.13
C VAL A 58 -0.72 10.75 3.28
N ALA A 59 -1.17 10.34 4.45
CA ALA A 59 -0.32 10.28 5.64
C ALA A 59 0.71 9.13 5.58
N HIS A 60 2.02 9.44 5.63
CA HIS A 60 3.12 8.45 5.64
C HIS A 60 3.81 8.32 7.01
N GLY A 61 3.36 9.06 8.00
CA GLY A 61 3.93 9.09 9.35
C GLY A 61 4.45 10.47 9.72
N LYS A 62 4.28 10.82 11.01
CA LYS A 62 4.24 12.17 11.63
C LYS A 62 2.86 12.82 11.55
N GLY A 63 2.29 13.13 12.71
CA GLY A 63 0.95 13.69 12.87
C GLY A 63 0.07 12.85 13.80
N GLU A 64 -1.23 12.84 13.54
CA GLU A 64 -2.27 12.39 14.47
C GLU A 64 -2.46 10.87 14.53
N LEU A 65 -2.08 10.11 13.49
CA LEU A 65 -2.18 8.65 13.48
C LEU A 65 -0.78 7.99 13.47
N ASN A 66 -0.60 6.98 14.33
CA ASN A 66 0.66 6.27 14.50
C ASN A 66 1.16 5.64 13.18
N LYS A 67 2.45 5.83 12.88
CA LYS A 67 3.16 5.23 11.74
C LYS A 67 2.97 3.71 11.66
N ARG A 68 2.95 3.03 12.82
CA ARG A 68 2.69 1.59 12.92
C ARG A 68 1.30 1.19 12.40
N ILE A 69 0.24 1.89 12.82
CA ILE A 69 -1.13 1.62 12.32
C ILE A 69 -1.18 1.83 10.80
N LEU A 70 -0.58 2.92 10.32
CA LEU A 70 -0.50 3.22 8.90
C LEU A 70 0.23 2.14 8.09
N LYS A 71 1.29 1.53 8.65
CA LYS A 71 2.01 0.41 8.05
C LYS A 71 1.14 -0.86 8.01
N LEU A 72 0.51 -1.22 9.12
CA LEU A 72 -0.41 -2.36 9.21
C LEU A 72 -1.54 -2.26 8.17
N VAL A 73 -2.15 -1.07 8.05
CA VAL A 73 -3.24 -0.80 7.10
C VAL A 73 -2.76 -0.94 5.65
N ARG A 74 -1.57 -0.42 5.31
CA ARG A 74 -1.00 -0.55 3.96
C ARG A 74 -0.71 -2.01 3.58
N ILE A 75 -0.13 -2.77 4.51
CA ILE A 75 0.15 -4.20 4.34
C ILE A 75 -1.16 -4.97 4.19
N GLN A 76 -2.10 -4.79 5.11
CA GLN A 76 -3.40 -5.48 5.09
C GLN A 76 -4.17 -5.15 3.81
N THR A 77 -4.16 -3.89 3.35
CA THR A 77 -4.80 -3.52 2.07
C THR A 77 -4.16 -4.27 0.91
N SER A 78 -2.82 -4.27 0.85
CA SER A 78 -2.06 -4.91 -0.23
C SER A 78 -2.37 -6.42 -0.33
N LEU A 79 -2.49 -7.08 0.82
CA LEU A 79 -2.89 -8.48 0.92
C LEU A 79 -4.36 -8.69 0.50
N SER A 80 -5.28 -7.86 1.01
CA SER A 80 -6.72 -7.95 0.71
C SER A 80 -7.05 -7.77 -0.78
N VAL A 81 -6.25 -6.97 -1.50
CA VAL A 81 -6.43 -6.74 -2.95
C VAL A 81 -5.47 -7.58 -3.81
N SER A 82 -4.72 -8.49 -3.17
CA SER A 82 -3.80 -9.43 -3.81
C SER A 82 -2.85 -8.79 -4.82
N CYS A 83 -2.29 -7.61 -4.51
CA CYS A 83 -1.36 -6.90 -5.40
C CYS A 83 0.10 -7.22 -5.06
N PRO A 84 0.83 -8.00 -5.88
CA PRO A 84 2.20 -8.44 -5.54
C PRO A 84 3.19 -7.28 -5.37
N PHE A 85 3.13 -6.27 -6.24
CA PHE A 85 3.95 -5.05 -6.10
C PHE A 85 3.66 -4.32 -4.78
N CYS A 86 2.38 -4.20 -4.44
CA CYS A 86 1.95 -3.48 -3.26
C CYS A 86 2.37 -4.23 -1.98
N ILE A 87 2.29 -5.57 -1.99
CA ILE A 87 2.76 -6.43 -0.89
C ILE A 87 4.27 -6.23 -0.73
N ASP A 88 5.04 -6.37 -1.82
CA ASP A 88 6.48 -6.16 -1.84
C ASP A 88 6.88 -4.81 -1.24
N MET A 89 6.33 -3.71 -1.76
CA MET A 89 6.66 -2.36 -1.30
C MET A 89 6.17 -2.05 0.13
N ASN A 90 4.93 -2.39 0.48
CA ASN A 90 4.36 -1.99 1.76
C ASN A 90 4.81 -2.88 2.92
N SER A 91 5.19 -4.14 2.66
CA SER A 91 5.76 -5.04 3.67
C SER A 91 7.24 -4.81 3.91
N PHE A 92 7.96 -4.16 2.99
CA PHE A 92 9.39 -3.91 3.13
C PHE A 92 9.74 -3.24 4.45
N GLU A 93 10.73 -3.76 5.17
CA GLU A 93 11.20 -3.22 6.46
C GLU A 93 10.08 -3.07 7.51
N TYR A 94 9.06 -3.96 7.52
CA TYR A 94 7.96 -3.88 8.50
C TYR A 94 8.43 -3.94 9.97
N GLU A 95 9.58 -4.58 10.23
CA GLU A 95 10.20 -4.65 11.55
C GLU A 95 10.58 -3.25 12.09
N GLU A 96 10.91 -2.30 11.21
CA GLU A 96 11.24 -0.91 11.60
C GLU A 96 10.03 -0.15 12.17
N ASP A 97 8.81 -0.61 11.87
CA ASP A 97 7.56 -0.11 12.43
C ASP A 97 7.08 -0.96 13.62
N GLY A 98 7.98 -1.79 14.17
CA GLY A 98 7.77 -2.66 15.32
C GLY A 98 6.87 -3.86 15.05
N ILE A 99 6.54 -4.16 13.79
CA ILE A 99 5.64 -5.26 13.44
C ILE A 99 6.42 -6.57 13.55
N THR A 100 5.88 -7.56 14.27
CA THR A 100 6.56 -8.84 14.47
C THR A 100 6.27 -9.83 13.34
N LYS A 101 7.09 -10.88 13.21
CA LYS A 101 6.82 -11.99 12.27
C LYS A 101 5.48 -12.68 12.53
N GLU A 102 5.13 -12.86 13.79
CA GLU A 102 3.85 -13.44 14.20
C GLU A 102 2.67 -12.56 13.75
N GLU A 103 2.79 -11.23 13.92
CA GLU A 103 1.81 -10.27 13.43
C GLU A 103 1.70 -10.29 11.90
N MET A 104 2.82 -10.40 11.18
CA MET A 104 2.79 -10.56 9.72
C MET A 104 2.09 -11.85 9.28
N TYR A 105 2.32 -12.98 9.95
CA TYR A 105 1.59 -14.23 9.69
C TYR A 105 0.09 -14.10 9.99
N CYS A 106 -0.28 -13.30 10.98
CA CYS A 106 -1.68 -12.96 11.20
C CYS A 106 -2.28 -12.16 10.03
N LEU A 107 -1.55 -11.16 9.50
CA LEU A 107 -2.02 -10.37 8.36
C LEU A 107 -2.20 -11.22 7.08
N THR A 108 -1.35 -12.22 6.85
CA THR A 108 -1.50 -13.16 5.72
C THR A 108 -2.62 -14.17 5.91
N GLY A 109 -3.27 -14.19 7.09
CA GLY A 109 -4.36 -15.10 7.42
C GLY A 109 -3.89 -16.47 7.92
N LYS A 110 -2.58 -16.66 8.14
CA LYS A 110 -2.03 -17.90 8.71
C LYS A 110 -2.41 -18.07 10.18
N TYR A 111 -2.54 -16.97 10.92
CA TYR A 111 -3.02 -16.94 12.31
C TYR A 111 -4.29 -16.10 12.45
N ASN A 112 -5.17 -16.47 13.39
CA ASN A 112 -6.34 -15.65 13.72
C ASN A 112 -5.90 -14.42 14.52
N ILE A 113 -6.55 -13.27 14.27
CA ILE A 113 -6.26 -12.02 14.99
C ILE A 113 -6.57 -12.09 16.49
N ASN A 114 -7.40 -13.05 16.90
CA ASN A 114 -7.69 -13.31 18.30
C ASN A 114 -6.57 -14.10 19.01
N ASP A 115 -5.75 -14.84 18.25
CA ASP A 115 -4.63 -15.63 18.77
C ASP A 115 -3.36 -14.78 18.93
N VAL A 116 -3.29 -13.63 18.23
CA VAL A 116 -2.18 -12.67 18.36
C VAL A 116 -2.56 -11.58 19.38
N HIS A 117 -1.95 -11.67 20.57
CA HIS A 117 -2.23 -10.79 21.70
C HIS A 117 -1.41 -9.50 21.74
N THR A 118 -0.42 -9.35 20.85
CA THR A 118 0.44 -8.15 20.78
C THR A 118 -0.23 -6.94 20.14
N PHE A 119 -1.28 -7.14 19.34
CA PHE A 119 -2.07 -6.03 18.78
C PHE A 119 -2.95 -5.38 19.84
N ASN A 120 -2.91 -4.05 19.91
CA ASN A 120 -3.87 -3.28 20.70
C ASN A 120 -5.24 -3.15 19.99
N ILE A 121 -6.25 -2.65 20.70
CA ILE A 121 -7.61 -2.53 20.17
C ILE A 121 -7.70 -1.67 18.91
N ARG A 122 -6.96 -0.57 18.84
CA ARG A 122 -6.95 0.33 17.68
C ARG A 122 -6.35 -0.36 16.46
N GLU A 123 -5.27 -1.13 16.64
CA GLU A 123 -4.65 -1.91 15.56
C GLU A 123 -5.59 -2.98 15.02
N LYS A 124 -6.25 -3.75 15.91
CA LYS A 124 -7.24 -4.76 15.51
C LYS A 124 -8.39 -4.14 14.70
N LEU A 125 -8.94 -3.03 15.19
CA LEU A 125 -10.01 -2.30 14.49
C LEU A 125 -9.54 -1.74 13.14
N ALA A 126 -8.32 -1.21 13.04
CA ALA A 126 -7.79 -0.69 11.77
C ALA A 126 -7.57 -1.80 10.74
N ILE A 127 -7.06 -2.96 11.16
CA ILE A 127 -6.89 -4.15 10.31
C ILE A 127 -8.26 -4.65 9.81
N GLU A 128 -9.24 -4.79 10.69
CA GLU A 128 -10.58 -5.26 10.33
C GLU A 128 -11.32 -4.25 9.44
N TYR A 129 -11.24 -2.95 9.75
CA TYR A 129 -11.79 -1.89 8.91
C TYR A 129 -11.20 -1.95 7.49
N THR A 130 -9.88 -2.14 7.38
CA THR A 130 -9.18 -2.29 6.09
C THR A 130 -9.73 -3.45 5.26
N LYS A 131 -10.02 -4.59 5.89
CA LYS A 131 -10.64 -5.75 5.22
C LYS A 131 -12.03 -5.40 4.67
N PHE A 132 -12.87 -4.73 5.48
CA PHE A 132 -14.21 -4.32 5.05
C PHE A 132 -14.24 -3.32 3.91
N ILE A 133 -13.26 -2.42 3.82
CA ILE A 133 -13.23 -1.37 2.79
C ILE A 133 -12.38 -1.74 1.56
N SER A 134 -11.65 -2.85 1.60
CA SER A 134 -10.90 -3.37 0.45
C SER A 134 -11.63 -4.47 -0.32
N GLN A 135 -12.68 -5.08 0.26
CA GLN A 135 -13.50 -6.08 -0.43
C GLN A 135 -14.39 -5.44 -1.52
N THR A 136 -14.86 -6.29 -2.46
CA THR A 136 -15.77 -5.90 -3.53
C THR A 136 -17.03 -6.77 -3.46
N PRO A 137 -18.24 -6.22 -3.22
CA PRO A 137 -18.51 -4.81 -2.93
C PRO A 137 -18.06 -4.40 -1.52
N ILE A 138 -17.82 -3.10 -1.32
CA ILE A 138 -17.56 -2.54 0.00
C ILE A 138 -18.79 -2.71 0.91
N LYS A 139 -18.57 -3.22 2.11
CA LYS A 139 -19.62 -3.39 3.12
C LYS A 139 -19.02 -3.24 4.51
N VAL A 140 -19.40 -2.16 5.20
CA VAL A 140 -18.98 -1.87 6.58
C VAL A 140 -20.21 -2.02 7.48
N PRO A 141 -20.25 -3.00 8.41
CA PRO A 141 -21.36 -3.13 9.34
C PRO A 141 -21.50 -1.88 10.22
N LYS A 142 -22.74 -1.42 10.45
CA LYS A 142 -23.01 -0.24 11.28
C LYS A 142 -22.45 -0.40 12.70
N GLU A 143 -22.70 -1.56 13.32
CA GLU A 143 -22.21 -1.89 14.66
C GLU A 143 -20.67 -1.88 14.76
N PHE A 144 -19.99 -2.33 13.70
CA PHE A 144 -18.53 -2.24 13.63
C PHE A 144 -18.06 -0.79 13.55
N MET A 145 -18.72 0.03 12.73
CA MET A 145 -18.37 1.45 12.59
C MET A 145 -18.56 2.23 13.90
N GLU A 146 -19.55 1.88 14.73
CA GLU A 146 -19.70 2.47 16.07
C GLU A 146 -18.50 2.16 16.97
N LYS A 147 -17.94 0.94 16.93
CA LYS A 147 -16.69 0.60 17.65
C LYS A 147 -15.50 1.40 17.14
N VAL A 148 -15.40 1.63 15.83
CA VAL A 148 -14.35 2.45 15.24
C VAL A 148 -14.46 3.90 15.75
N LYS A 149 -15.65 4.49 15.77
CA LYS A 149 -15.88 5.87 16.27
C LYS A 149 -15.56 6.04 17.76
N LEU A 150 -15.70 4.99 18.56
CA LEU A 150 -15.30 5.02 19.98
C LEU A 150 -13.78 5.05 20.17
N ASN A 151 -13.02 4.60 19.18
CA ASN A 151 -11.58 4.40 19.29
C ASN A 151 -10.75 5.35 18.41
N PHE A 152 -11.37 6.01 17.43
CA PHE A 152 -10.73 6.91 16.48
C PHE A 152 -11.54 8.20 16.33
N THR A 153 -10.82 9.32 16.21
CA THR A 153 -11.45 10.59 15.83
C THR A 153 -11.91 10.55 14.37
N GLU A 154 -12.84 11.43 14.00
CA GLU A 154 -13.31 11.56 12.62
C GLU A 154 -12.16 11.81 11.64
N ARG A 155 -11.17 12.60 12.06
CA ARG A 155 -9.98 12.88 11.27
C ARG A 155 -9.10 11.65 11.09
N GLU A 156 -8.90 10.86 12.14
CA GLU A 156 -8.18 9.59 12.03
C GLU A 156 -8.91 8.58 11.12
N ILE A 157 -10.25 8.57 11.13
CA ILE A 157 -11.05 7.74 10.23
C ILE A 157 -10.84 8.15 8.78
N VAL A 158 -10.79 9.45 8.47
CA VAL A 158 -10.46 9.96 7.13
C VAL A 158 -9.04 9.55 6.73
N ILE A 159 -8.07 9.62 7.65
CA ILE A 159 -6.70 9.16 7.40
C ILE A 159 -6.66 7.66 7.09
N LEU A 160 -7.38 6.82 7.84
CA LEU A 160 -7.48 5.38 7.58
C LEU A 160 -8.08 5.12 6.20
N ALA A 161 -9.25 5.71 5.91
CA ALA A 161 -9.96 5.51 4.66
C ALA A 161 -9.13 5.94 3.44
N SER A 162 -8.49 7.11 3.51
CA SER A 162 -7.64 7.62 2.43
C SER A 162 -6.36 6.79 2.24
N THR A 163 -5.77 6.27 3.31
CA THR A 163 -4.61 5.35 3.23
C THR A 163 -4.97 4.06 2.51
N VAL A 164 -6.12 3.46 2.86
CA VAL A 164 -6.60 2.24 2.19
C VAL A 164 -6.99 2.51 0.74
N ALA A 165 -7.65 3.65 0.47
CA ALA A 165 -8.01 4.06 -0.89
C ALA A 165 -6.78 4.27 -1.78
N GLN A 166 -5.70 4.88 -1.25
CA GLN A 166 -4.43 5.05 -1.95
C GLN A 166 -3.84 3.70 -2.40
N VAL A 167 -3.77 2.72 -1.49
CA VAL A 167 -3.23 1.40 -1.85
C VAL A 167 -4.16 0.67 -2.83
N ASN A 168 -5.48 0.80 -2.69
CA ASN A 168 -6.48 0.27 -3.63
C ASN A 168 -6.35 0.89 -5.03
N TYR A 169 -6.06 2.20 -5.11
CA TYR A 169 -5.81 2.92 -6.35
C TYR A 169 -4.55 2.38 -7.05
N TRP A 170 -3.43 2.31 -6.32
CA TRP A 170 -2.18 1.78 -6.85
C TRP A 170 -2.32 0.33 -7.26
N ALA A 171 -2.97 -0.50 -6.45
CA ALA A 171 -3.19 -1.91 -6.76
C ALA A 171 -3.91 -2.10 -8.10
N ARG A 172 -4.98 -1.34 -8.36
CA ARG A 172 -5.72 -1.42 -9.62
C ARG A 172 -4.90 -0.90 -10.78
N LEU A 173 -4.23 0.24 -10.61
CA LEU A 173 -3.42 0.86 -11.65
C LEU A 173 -2.23 -0.02 -12.07
N ILE A 174 -1.50 -0.57 -11.10
CA ILE A 174 -0.30 -1.39 -11.31
C ILE A 174 -0.67 -2.73 -11.95
N GLN A 175 -1.70 -3.40 -11.44
CA GLN A 175 -2.17 -4.68 -11.99
C GLN A 175 -2.73 -4.51 -13.41
N ALA A 176 -3.49 -3.43 -13.67
CA ALA A 176 -3.99 -3.12 -15.01
C ALA A 176 -2.88 -2.81 -16.02
N LEU A 177 -1.70 -2.40 -15.55
CA LEU A 177 -0.50 -2.19 -16.37
C LEU A 177 0.41 -3.43 -16.43
N GLY A 178 0.10 -4.50 -15.69
CA GLY A 178 0.90 -5.73 -15.66
C GLY A 178 2.29 -5.54 -15.02
N VAL A 179 2.46 -4.56 -14.13
CA VAL A 179 3.77 -4.25 -13.53
C VAL A 179 4.13 -5.32 -12.49
N PRO A 180 5.29 -5.99 -12.60
CA PRO A 180 5.74 -6.99 -11.63
C PRO A 180 6.23 -6.34 -10.33
N PRO A 181 6.45 -7.11 -9.24
CA PRO A 181 7.10 -6.61 -8.03
C PRO A 181 8.39 -5.84 -8.31
N ALA A 182 8.64 -4.81 -7.51
CA ALA A 182 9.82 -3.94 -7.66
C ALA A 182 11.09 -4.55 -7.03
N GLY A 183 10.93 -5.66 -6.30
CA GLY A 183 11.98 -6.42 -5.66
C GLY A 183 12.44 -5.83 -4.34
N PHE A 184 11.58 -5.11 -3.61
CA PHE A 184 11.95 -4.58 -2.28
C PHE A 184 12.35 -5.71 -1.32
N SER A 185 11.64 -6.83 -1.38
CA SER A 185 11.93 -8.04 -0.61
C SER A 185 12.61 -9.10 -1.50
N ASP A 186 13.83 -9.51 -1.11
CA ASP A 186 14.61 -10.55 -1.80
C ASP A 186 14.24 -11.97 -1.35
N LYS A 187 13.30 -12.11 -0.41
CA LYS A 187 12.94 -13.37 0.23
C LYS A 187 11.43 -13.60 0.22
N CYS A 188 11.03 -14.83 -0.11
CA CYS A 188 9.65 -15.30 0.01
C CYS A 188 9.47 -15.92 1.41
N ASP A 189 9.56 -15.08 2.45
CA ASP A 189 9.59 -15.54 3.86
C ASP A 189 8.21 -15.47 4.55
N ILE A 190 7.15 -15.04 3.85
CA ILE A 190 5.82 -14.76 4.42
C ILE A 190 4.72 -15.43 3.60
#